data_AF-A0AAV9ZT25-F1
#
_entry.id   AF-A0AAV9ZT25-F1
#
_cell.length_a   1.000
_cell.length_b   1.000
_cell.length_c   1.000
_cell.angle_alpha   90.00
_cell.angle_beta   90.00
_cell.angle_gamma   90.00
#
_symmetry.space_group_name_H-M   'P 1'
#
loop_
_entity.id
_entity.type
_entity.pdbx_description
1 polymer ?
#
loop_
_entity_poly.entity_id
_entity_poly.type
_entity_poly.pdbx_seq_one_letter_code
_entity_poly.pdbx_strand_id
1 'polypeptide(L)'
;MSDLASFRADLLAGPYYLGNEDVISSLAWKKVGRDEMVVSAEEAAKHASNMEKQSNTDHDNEGSEGGEGVGADNLNPVGLTVVAMVSPENCYLTPCANWNGPTEFDPSFADIKLNCRLVAPLNSLFAGDFQFAMKTITKLMAQVETDGYKKSGIFNFSENPKIGFKIRHIVFEQKKKADDPSIVELFVLQDWPVKNAAAKEALEGMENSHQVIPIRAYDVDGDLISPAHYMSKLSGAVVCATLTLSHWKIGRDKRDTYTADIESLRVLVPASVAGSSSPRKRRVAPIAKKDPGTSQESQATQNFSACQ
;
A
#
# COMPACT_ATOMS: atom_id res chain seq x y z
N MET A 1 -26.95 7.59 3.37
CA MET A 1 -26.45 7.25 4.72
C MET A 1 -26.97 5.89 5.20
N SER A 2 -28.22 5.52 4.96
CA SER A 2 -28.75 4.18 5.30
C SER A 2 -27.91 3.03 4.71
N ASP A 3 -27.44 3.20 3.47
CA ASP A 3 -26.62 2.20 2.77
C ASP A 3 -25.25 1.94 3.43
N LEU A 4 -24.52 3.00 3.81
CA LEU A 4 -23.21 2.86 4.47
C LEU A 4 -23.29 2.21 5.84
N ALA A 5 -24.39 2.39 6.57
CA ALA A 5 -24.59 1.75 7.86
C ALA A 5 -24.83 0.24 7.70
N SER A 6 -25.63 -0.17 6.70
CA SER A 6 -25.81 -1.58 6.35
C SER A 6 -24.49 -2.19 5.91
N PHE A 7 -23.76 -1.52 5.02
CA PHE A 7 -22.44 -1.97 4.57
C PHE A 7 -21.46 -2.16 5.72
N ARG A 8 -21.43 -1.24 6.70
CA ARG A 8 -20.62 -1.40 7.91
C ARG A 8 -21.05 -2.61 8.74
N ALA A 9 -22.34 -2.88 8.86
CA ALA A 9 -22.83 -4.04 9.59
C ALA A 9 -22.36 -5.35 8.91
N ASP A 10 -22.41 -5.41 7.58
CA ASP A 10 -21.90 -6.55 6.82
C ASP A 10 -20.38 -6.74 7.01
N LEU A 11 -19.62 -5.63 7.01
CA LEU A 11 -18.18 -5.67 7.30
C LEU A 11 -17.89 -6.20 8.71
N LEU A 12 -18.64 -5.77 9.72
CA LEU A 12 -18.45 -6.23 11.10
C LEU A 12 -18.83 -7.71 11.29
N ALA A 13 -19.77 -8.23 10.49
CA ALA A 13 -20.09 -9.65 10.44
C ALA A 13 -19.04 -10.47 9.66
N GLY A 14 -18.21 -9.81 8.85
CA GLY A 14 -17.15 -10.43 8.08
C GLY A 14 -15.96 -10.88 8.94
N PRO A 15 -15.26 -11.96 8.56
CA PRO A 15 -14.23 -12.57 9.40
C PRO A 15 -12.91 -11.80 9.45
N TYR A 16 -12.63 -10.90 8.49
CA TYR A 16 -11.32 -10.28 8.32
C TYR A 16 -11.37 -8.74 8.21
N TYR A 17 -12.44 -8.13 8.74
CA TYR A 17 -12.54 -6.68 8.81
C TYR A 17 -11.68 -6.13 9.95
N LEU A 18 -10.68 -5.33 9.60
CA LEU A 18 -9.71 -4.77 10.56
C LEU A 18 -10.33 -3.78 11.55
N GLY A 19 -11.52 -3.26 11.26
CA GLY A 19 -12.27 -2.41 12.19
C GLY A 19 -12.92 -3.18 13.36
N ASN A 20 -12.95 -4.51 13.30
CA ASN A 20 -13.36 -5.38 14.40
C ASN A 20 -12.16 -5.71 15.29
N GLU A 21 -12.25 -5.46 16.60
CA GLU A 21 -11.14 -5.70 17.54
C GLU A 21 -10.81 -7.20 17.71
N ASP A 22 -11.80 -8.08 17.55
CA ASP A 22 -11.66 -9.52 17.78
C ASP A 22 -10.95 -10.24 16.62
N VAL A 23 -10.84 -9.58 15.46
CA VAL A 23 -10.26 -10.14 14.22
C VAL A 23 -8.85 -10.67 14.41
N ILE A 24 -8.09 -10.10 15.35
CA ILE A 24 -6.70 -10.49 15.56
C ILE A 24 -6.57 -11.95 16.04
N SER A 25 -7.56 -12.46 16.75
CA SER A 25 -7.57 -13.84 17.26
C SER A 25 -7.74 -14.88 16.16
N SER A 26 -8.29 -14.47 15.00
CA SER A 26 -8.47 -15.33 13.83
C SER A 26 -7.32 -15.26 12.81
N LEU A 27 -6.23 -14.56 13.14
CA LEU A 27 -5.11 -14.31 12.24
C LEU A 27 -3.82 -14.90 12.80
N ALA A 28 -2.95 -15.39 11.92
CA ALA A 28 -1.63 -15.86 12.27
C ALA A 28 -0.62 -15.52 11.16
N TRP A 29 0.65 -15.34 11.54
CA TRP A 29 1.74 -15.25 10.58
C TRP A 29 2.24 -16.65 10.23
N LYS A 30 2.39 -16.93 8.93
CA LYS A 30 2.99 -18.16 8.42
C LYS A 30 3.92 -17.85 7.25
N LYS A 31 4.92 -18.71 7.06
CA LYS A 31 5.82 -18.61 5.93
C LYS A 31 5.10 -19.04 4.66
N VAL A 32 5.01 -18.15 3.68
CA VAL A 32 4.43 -18.39 2.35
C VAL A 32 5.51 -18.07 1.32
N GLY A 33 6.12 -19.12 0.77
CA GLY A 33 7.29 -18.98 -0.09
C GLY A 33 8.50 -18.41 0.67
N ARG A 34 8.93 -17.19 0.30
CA ARG A 34 10.10 -16.52 0.90
C ARG A 34 9.74 -15.58 2.04
N ASP A 35 8.49 -15.16 2.11
CA ASP A 35 8.03 -14.14 3.04
C ASP A 35 7.16 -14.76 4.14
N GLU A 36 6.99 -14.04 5.24
CA GLU A 36 5.95 -14.33 6.21
C GLU A 36 4.71 -13.53 5.80
N MET A 37 3.54 -14.17 5.75
CA MET A 37 2.28 -13.53 5.39
C MET A 37 1.24 -13.82 6.46
N VAL A 38 0.29 -12.89 6.59
CA VAL A 38 -0.88 -13.10 7.45
C VAL A 38 -1.83 -14.06 6.75
N VAL A 39 -2.22 -15.12 7.45
CA VAL A 39 -3.16 -16.16 7.02
C VAL A 39 -4.24 -16.34 8.09
N SER A 40 -5.29 -17.12 7.78
CA SER A 40 -6.27 -17.49 8.81
C SER A 40 -5.63 -18.41 9.86
N ALA A 41 -5.97 -18.21 11.13
CA ALA A 41 -5.50 -19.07 12.23
C ALA A 41 -5.99 -20.52 12.06
N GLU A 42 -7.17 -20.70 11.45
CA GLU A 42 -7.73 -22.02 11.15
C GLU A 42 -6.91 -22.77 10.09
N GLU A 43 -6.59 -22.14 8.96
CA GLU A 43 -5.75 -22.77 7.92
C GLU A 43 -4.33 -23.01 8.43
N ALA A 44 -3.79 -22.07 9.20
CA ALA A 44 -2.51 -22.23 9.89
C ALA A 44 -2.48 -23.46 10.80
N ALA A 45 -3.56 -23.74 11.52
CA ALA A 45 -3.68 -24.91 12.40
C ALA A 45 -3.83 -26.21 11.59
N LYS A 46 -4.69 -26.21 10.55
CA LYS A 46 -4.85 -27.37 9.65
C LYS A 46 -3.53 -27.77 8.99
N HIS A 47 -2.78 -26.78 8.49
CA HIS A 47 -1.48 -27.01 7.89
C HIS A 47 -0.47 -27.60 8.90
N ALA A 48 -0.44 -27.10 10.14
CA ALA A 48 0.43 -27.66 11.17
C ALA A 48 0.09 -29.14 11.49
N SER A 49 -1.19 -29.47 11.63
CA SER A 49 -1.63 -30.85 11.87
C SER A 49 -1.35 -31.79 10.69
N ASN A 50 -1.34 -31.29 9.45
CA ASN A 50 -0.98 -32.10 8.28
C ASN A 50 0.52 -32.41 8.27
N MET A 51 1.38 -31.44 8.61
CA MET A 51 2.83 -31.66 8.67
C MET A 51 3.23 -32.68 9.74
N GLU A 52 2.62 -32.66 10.93
CA GLU A 52 2.88 -33.64 11.98
C GLU A 52 2.47 -35.07 11.60
N LYS A 53 1.41 -35.23 10.80
CA LYS A 53 0.98 -36.55 10.32
C LYS A 53 1.96 -37.13 9.31
N GLN A 54 2.49 -36.30 8.41
CA GLN A 54 3.46 -36.72 7.40
C GLN A 54 4.79 -37.17 8.03
N SER A 55 5.30 -36.44 9.04
CA SER A 55 6.56 -36.82 9.70
C SER A 55 6.50 -38.16 10.43
N ASN A 56 5.30 -38.62 10.83
CA ASN A 56 5.12 -39.89 11.52
C ASN A 56 4.98 -41.09 10.58
N THR A 57 4.73 -40.88 9.28
CA THR A 57 4.56 -41.96 8.29
C THR A 57 5.83 -42.35 7.53
N ASP A 58 6.91 -41.58 7.68
CA ASP A 58 8.14 -41.77 6.89
C ASP A 58 9.11 -42.82 7.48
N HIS A 59 8.75 -43.49 8.58
CA HIS A 59 9.68 -44.41 9.27
C HIS A 59 9.77 -45.84 8.72
N ASP A 60 8.93 -46.26 7.76
CA ASP A 60 8.85 -47.67 7.34
C ASP A 60 8.89 -47.94 5.81
N ASN A 61 9.27 -46.97 4.96
CA ASN A 61 9.23 -47.17 3.50
C ASN A 61 10.51 -46.75 2.76
N GLU A 62 11.60 -47.51 2.96
CA GLU A 62 12.79 -47.47 2.12
C GLU A 62 12.49 -48.12 0.74
N GLY A 63 12.10 -47.34 -0.28
CA GLY A 63 12.08 -47.91 -1.64
C GLY A 63 11.29 -47.23 -2.76
N SER A 64 10.98 -45.94 -2.72
CA SER A 64 10.29 -45.30 -3.86
C SER A 64 10.95 -43.99 -4.28
N GLU A 65 11.97 -44.10 -5.13
CA GLU A 65 12.54 -42.98 -5.88
C GLU A 65 11.55 -42.54 -6.98
N GLY A 66 11.14 -41.25 -6.97
CA GLY A 66 10.51 -40.62 -8.14
C GLY A 66 9.16 -39.92 -7.94
N GLY A 67 8.68 -39.72 -6.71
CA GLY A 67 7.47 -38.92 -6.48
C GLY A 67 7.74 -37.42 -6.62
N GLU A 68 7.29 -36.81 -7.72
CA GLU A 68 7.11 -35.35 -7.82
C GLU A 68 6.41 -34.88 -6.54
N GLY A 69 7.08 -33.99 -5.79
CA GLY A 69 6.68 -33.56 -4.45
C GLY A 69 5.25 -33.06 -4.43
N VAL A 70 4.33 -33.92 -3.99
CA VAL A 70 2.93 -33.59 -3.79
C VAL A 70 2.86 -32.56 -2.67
N GLY A 71 2.73 -31.30 -3.09
CA GLY A 71 2.12 -30.19 -2.37
C GLY A 71 2.71 -29.90 -1.00
N ALA A 72 3.82 -29.16 -0.95
CA ALA A 72 3.98 -28.22 0.17
C ALA A 72 2.79 -27.27 0.11
N ASP A 73 1.76 -27.57 0.90
CA ASP A 73 0.46 -26.91 0.96
C ASP A 73 0.64 -25.38 0.88
N ASN A 74 0.19 -24.79 -0.23
CA ASN A 74 0.23 -23.35 -0.45
C ASN A 74 -0.79 -22.68 0.48
N LEU A 75 -0.35 -22.29 1.68
CA LEU A 75 -1.13 -21.39 2.53
C LEU A 75 -1.43 -20.12 1.75
N ASN A 76 -2.72 -19.77 1.66
CA ASN A 76 -3.15 -18.56 0.98
C ASN A 76 -3.16 -17.39 1.97
N PRO A 77 -2.54 -16.26 1.63
CA PRO A 77 -2.66 -15.04 2.42
C PRO A 77 -4.12 -14.61 2.51
N VAL A 78 -4.51 -14.08 3.67
CA VAL A 78 -5.89 -13.62 3.87
C VAL A 78 -6.06 -12.18 3.37
N GLY A 79 -7.15 -11.93 2.65
CA GLY A 79 -7.57 -10.58 2.27
C GLY A 79 -8.16 -9.84 3.47
N LEU A 80 -7.39 -8.94 4.06
CA LEU A 80 -7.80 -8.10 5.17
C LEU A 80 -8.56 -6.88 4.64
N THR A 81 -9.72 -6.59 5.22
CA THR A 81 -10.56 -5.48 4.77
C THR A 81 -10.47 -4.29 5.71
N VAL A 82 -10.39 -3.08 5.15
CA VAL A 82 -10.40 -1.82 5.91
C VAL A 82 -11.19 -0.75 5.17
N VAL A 83 -11.91 0.09 5.91
CA VAL A 83 -12.50 1.32 5.35
C VAL A 83 -11.63 2.50 5.74
N ALA A 84 -11.11 3.20 4.73
CA ALA A 84 -10.17 4.30 4.91
C ALA A 84 -10.35 5.36 3.82
N MET A 85 -9.82 6.56 4.04
CA MET A 85 -9.68 7.56 2.98
C MET A 85 -8.30 7.43 2.32
N VAL A 86 -8.24 7.44 1.00
CA VAL A 86 -6.97 7.56 0.29
C VAL A 86 -6.47 9.00 0.44
N SER A 87 -5.30 9.17 1.05
CA SER A 87 -4.71 10.48 1.28
C SER A 87 -4.40 11.20 -0.04
N PRO A 88 -4.83 12.45 -0.23
CA PRO A 88 -4.50 13.20 -1.44
C PRO A 88 -3.03 13.65 -1.50
N GLU A 89 -2.35 13.75 -0.36
CA GLU A 89 -0.98 14.28 -0.28
C GLU A 89 0.09 13.22 -0.59
N ASN A 90 -0.24 11.94 -0.41
CA ASN A 90 0.69 10.82 -0.56
C ASN A 90 0.06 9.72 -1.41
N CYS A 91 -0.37 10.09 -2.62
CA CYS A 91 -1.01 9.20 -3.58
C CYS A 91 -0.23 9.18 -4.90
N TYR A 92 0.31 8.03 -5.23
CA TYR A 92 1.10 7.75 -6.42
C TYR A 92 0.47 6.59 -7.19
N LEU A 93 -0.82 6.72 -7.49
CA LEU A 93 -1.59 5.75 -8.27
C LEU A 93 -1.63 6.11 -9.77
N THR A 94 -0.60 6.81 -10.27
CA THR A 94 -0.44 7.05 -11.70
C THR A 94 0.04 5.77 -12.39
N PRO A 95 -0.46 5.40 -13.59
CA PRO A 95 -0.10 4.13 -14.24
C PRO A 95 1.40 3.88 -14.42
N CYS A 96 2.20 4.94 -14.56
CA CYS A 96 3.65 4.85 -14.66
C CYS A 96 4.38 5.11 -13.33
N ALA A 97 3.67 5.32 -12.21
CA ALA A 97 4.23 5.69 -10.90
C ALA A 97 5.19 6.90 -10.93
N ASN A 98 5.05 7.79 -11.93
CA ASN A 98 5.98 8.88 -12.24
C ASN A 98 7.42 8.41 -12.59
N TRP A 99 7.59 7.19 -13.05
CA TRP A 99 8.86 6.67 -13.56
C TRP A 99 9.27 7.42 -14.83
N ASN A 100 10.47 8.01 -14.84
CA ASN A 100 11.02 8.79 -15.96
C ASN A 100 12.37 8.23 -16.45
N GLY A 101 12.62 6.94 -16.21
CA GLY A 101 13.88 6.28 -16.47
C GLY A 101 14.39 5.52 -15.23
N PRO A 102 15.41 4.67 -15.40
CA PRO A 102 16.02 3.91 -14.31
C PRO A 102 16.48 4.79 -13.16
N THR A 103 16.22 4.36 -11.93
CA THR A 103 16.74 4.97 -10.70
C THR A 103 17.39 3.92 -9.80
N GLU A 104 18.02 4.34 -8.71
CA GLU A 104 18.55 3.41 -7.69
C GLU A 104 17.43 2.53 -7.08
N PHE A 105 16.21 3.07 -6.95
CA PHE A 105 15.10 2.39 -6.30
C PHE A 105 14.21 1.60 -7.26
N ASP A 106 14.07 2.08 -8.50
CA ASP A 106 13.30 1.46 -9.58
C ASP A 106 14.20 1.35 -10.82
N PRO A 107 15.08 0.33 -10.89
CA PRO A 107 16.07 0.19 -11.95
C PRO A 107 15.44 -0.17 -13.30
N SER A 108 14.25 -0.76 -13.30
CA SER A 108 13.46 -0.99 -14.51
C SER A 108 12.02 -0.49 -14.35
N PHE A 109 11.33 -0.30 -15.47
CA PHE A 109 9.90 0.02 -15.46
C PHE A 109 9.05 -1.13 -14.90
N ALA A 110 9.52 -2.38 -14.98
CA ALA A 110 8.84 -3.52 -14.38
C ALA A 110 8.81 -3.47 -12.84
N ASP A 111 9.76 -2.75 -12.23
CA ASP A 111 9.89 -2.66 -10.77
C ASP A 111 8.94 -1.64 -10.12
N ILE A 112 8.22 -0.85 -10.92
CA ILE A 112 7.37 0.23 -10.41
C ILE A 112 6.28 -0.33 -9.50
N LYS A 113 5.93 0.45 -8.48
CA LYS A 113 4.88 0.12 -7.52
C LYS A 113 3.95 1.31 -7.38
N LEU A 114 2.67 1.10 -7.66
CA LEU A 114 1.67 2.09 -7.28
C LEU A 114 1.60 2.09 -5.76
N ASN A 115 1.49 3.26 -5.16
CA ASN A 115 1.36 3.32 -3.71
C ASN A 115 0.55 4.54 -3.30
N CYS A 116 -0.16 4.41 -2.19
CA CYS A 116 -0.81 5.54 -1.55
C CYS A 116 -0.88 5.33 -0.05
N ARG A 117 -1.21 6.40 0.68
CA ARG A 117 -1.45 6.33 2.12
C ARG A 117 -2.94 6.25 2.40
N LEU A 118 -3.36 5.30 3.22
CA LEU A 118 -4.69 5.24 3.82
C LEU A 118 -4.69 6.00 5.14
N VAL A 119 -5.66 6.89 5.32
CA VAL A 119 -5.85 7.72 6.51
C VAL A 119 -7.28 7.61 7.02
N ALA A 120 -7.52 8.09 8.24
CA ALA A 120 -8.85 8.06 8.84
C ALA A 120 -9.88 8.75 7.93
N PRO A 121 -11.04 8.12 7.65
CA PRO A 121 -12.14 8.77 6.93
C PRO A 121 -12.64 10.02 7.66
N LEU A 122 -13.06 11.04 6.90
CA LEU A 122 -13.71 12.23 7.47
C LEU A 122 -15.09 11.91 8.05
N ASN A 123 -15.72 10.83 7.59
CA ASN A 123 -17.01 10.37 8.11
C ASN A 123 -16.82 9.67 9.47
N SER A 124 -17.56 10.14 10.47
CA SER A 124 -17.51 9.61 11.84
C SER A 124 -17.89 8.13 11.96
N LEU A 125 -18.67 7.58 11.01
CA LEU A 125 -19.12 6.19 11.01
C LEU A 125 -17.95 5.19 10.96
N PHE A 126 -16.91 5.50 10.18
CA PHE A 126 -15.74 4.63 9.98
C PHE A 126 -14.46 5.15 10.65
N ALA A 127 -14.48 6.38 11.18
CA ALA A 127 -13.33 6.96 11.86
C ALA A 127 -12.89 6.10 13.07
N GLY A 128 -13.85 5.55 13.83
CA GLY A 128 -13.58 4.63 14.94
C GLY A 128 -12.99 3.31 14.45
N ASP A 129 -13.58 2.70 13.42
CA ASP A 129 -13.12 1.45 12.82
C ASP A 129 -11.69 1.56 12.30
N PHE A 130 -11.32 2.70 11.71
CA PHE A 130 -9.95 2.94 11.26
C PHE A 130 -8.95 2.96 12.42
N GLN A 131 -9.32 3.49 13.59
CA GLN A 131 -8.45 3.44 14.77
C GLN A 131 -8.24 2.01 15.27
N PHE A 132 -9.28 1.17 15.20
CA PHE A 132 -9.15 -0.26 15.49
C PHE A 132 -8.25 -0.95 14.47
N ALA A 133 -8.41 -0.66 13.18
CA ALA A 133 -7.55 -1.22 12.12
C ALA A 133 -6.07 -0.91 12.35
N MET A 134 -5.74 0.35 12.68
CA MET A 134 -4.37 0.76 13.01
C MET A 134 -3.79 0.02 14.21
N LYS A 135 -4.60 -0.19 15.27
CA LYS A 135 -4.21 -0.97 16.44
C LYS A 135 -3.99 -2.44 16.07
N THR A 136 -4.89 -3.03 15.31
CA THR A 136 -4.82 -4.42 14.85
C THR A 136 -3.56 -4.66 14.02
N ILE A 137 -3.29 -3.82 13.02
CA ILE A 137 -2.07 -3.90 12.21
C ILE A 137 -0.83 -3.79 13.10
N THR A 138 -0.81 -2.84 14.04
CA THR A 138 0.33 -2.65 14.96
C THR A 138 0.56 -3.89 15.83
N LYS A 139 -0.51 -4.50 16.37
CA LYS A 139 -0.44 -5.73 17.16
C LYS A 139 0.05 -6.91 16.29
N LEU A 140 -0.44 -7.05 15.06
CA LEU A 140 0.03 -8.09 14.13
C LEU A 140 1.52 -7.95 13.85
N MET A 141 2.01 -6.74 13.60
CA MET A 141 3.43 -6.50 13.37
C MET A 141 4.29 -6.88 14.58
N ALA A 142 3.83 -6.61 15.80
CA ALA A 142 4.55 -6.97 17.01
C ALA A 142 4.68 -8.50 17.22
N GLN A 143 3.87 -9.33 16.55
CA GLN A 143 3.95 -10.79 16.66
C GLN A 143 5.15 -11.40 15.93
N VAL A 144 5.68 -10.72 14.91
CA VAL A 144 6.80 -11.21 14.08
C VAL A 144 8.03 -10.30 14.12
N GLU A 145 7.99 -9.27 14.97
CA GLU A 145 9.10 -8.36 15.20
C GLU A 145 10.35 -9.11 15.66
N THR A 146 11.48 -8.77 15.06
CA THR A 146 12.79 -9.30 15.44
C THR A 146 13.44 -8.35 16.44
N ASP A 147 13.86 -8.88 17.58
CA ASP A 147 14.53 -8.07 18.61
C ASP A 147 15.77 -7.34 18.04
N GLY A 148 15.88 -6.06 18.37
CA GLY A 148 16.94 -5.17 17.87
C GLY A 148 16.83 -4.76 16.40
N TYR A 149 15.78 -5.14 15.67
CA TYR A 149 15.56 -4.72 14.28
C TYR A 149 14.73 -3.44 14.19
N LYS A 150 15.04 -2.58 13.22
CA LYS A 150 14.24 -1.38 12.90
C LYS A 150 13.03 -1.78 12.04
N LYS A 151 11.87 -1.18 12.28
CA LYS A 151 10.67 -1.37 11.46
C LYS A 151 10.66 -0.44 10.23
N SER A 152 10.13 -0.93 9.11
CA SER A 152 10.03 -0.17 7.85
C SER A 152 8.86 -0.61 6.98
N GLY A 153 8.52 0.19 5.96
CA GLY A 153 7.54 -0.15 4.93
C GLY A 153 6.16 0.47 5.17
N ILE A 154 5.29 -0.23 5.91
CA ILE A 154 3.86 0.10 6.03
C ILE A 154 3.58 1.41 6.79
N PHE A 155 4.30 1.68 7.88
CA PHE A 155 4.19 2.95 8.61
C PHE A 155 5.41 3.81 8.35
N ASN A 156 5.19 5.13 8.28
CA ASN A 156 6.28 6.07 8.41
C ASN A 156 6.60 6.25 9.90
N PHE A 157 7.50 5.42 10.43
CA PHE A 157 7.85 5.41 11.86
C PHE A 157 8.61 6.65 12.32
N SER A 158 9.11 7.50 11.40
CA SER A 158 9.69 8.80 11.73
C SER A 158 8.65 9.92 11.84
N GLU A 159 7.45 9.71 11.31
CA GLU A 159 6.29 10.58 11.49
C GLU A 159 5.36 10.00 12.56
N ASN A 160 4.40 10.79 13.04
CA ASN A 160 3.40 10.29 13.97
C ASN A 160 2.62 9.13 13.31
N PRO A 161 2.78 7.87 13.76
CA PRO A 161 2.18 6.69 13.12
C PRO A 161 0.64 6.73 13.16
N LYS A 162 0.07 7.63 13.96
CA LYS A 162 -1.38 7.86 14.10
C LYS A 162 -2.06 8.42 12.84
N ILE A 163 -1.31 8.87 11.84
CA ILE A 163 -1.89 9.54 10.67
C ILE A 163 -2.45 8.53 9.67
N GLY A 164 -1.88 7.34 9.58
CA GLY A 164 -2.30 6.31 8.62
C GLY A 164 -1.14 5.44 8.12
N PHE A 165 -1.39 4.57 7.14
CA PHE A 165 -0.42 3.60 6.65
C PHE A 165 -0.36 3.50 5.13
N LYS A 166 0.78 3.08 4.60
CA LYS A 166 1.08 2.95 3.18
C LYS A 166 0.58 1.60 2.67
N ILE A 167 -0.14 1.62 1.57
CA ILE A 167 -0.48 0.45 0.75
C ILE A 167 0.25 0.54 -0.59
N ARG A 168 0.55 -0.60 -1.21
CA ARG A 168 1.23 -0.66 -2.51
C ARG A 168 0.62 -1.72 -3.43
N HIS A 169 0.87 -1.60 -4.72
CA HIS A 169 0.47 -2.56 -5.73
C HIS A 169 1.60 -2.76 -6.74
N ILE A 170 1.92 -4.02 -7.04
CA ILE A 170 2.89 -4.37 -8.07
C ILE A 170 2.17 -4.38 -9.43
N VAL A 171 2.64 -3.55 -10.36
CA VAL A 171 1.96 -3.34 -11.64
C VAL A 171 2.28 -4.43 -12.65
N PHE A 172 3.49 -4.97 -12.62
CA PHE A 172 3.97 -5.90 -13.64
C PHE A 172 4.48 -7.18 -13.00
N GLU A 173 4.21 -8.31 -13.65
CA GLU A 173 4.80 -9.60 -13.29
C GLU A 173 5.38 -10.29 -14.53
N GLN A 174 6.38 -11.14 -14.33
CA GLN A 174 6.94 -11.93 -15.42
C GLN A 174 5.92 -12.95 -15.92
N LYS A 175 5.80 -13.07 -17.24
CA LYS A 175 5.00 -14.12 -17.87
C LYS A 175 5.57 -15.48 -17.49
N LYS A 176 4.73 -16.38 -16.97
CA LYS A 176 5.10 -17.79 -16.75
C LYS A 176 5.19 -18.48 -18.11
N LYS A 177 6.17 -19.39 -18.28
CA LYS A 177 6.52 -19.99 -19.59
C LYS A 177 5.49 -20.98 -20.14
N ALA A 178 4.41 -21.29 -19.44
CA ALA A 178 3.35 -22.18 -19.91
C ALA A 178 2.06 -21.94 -19.10
N ASP A 179 0.95 -21.87 -19.84
CA ASP A 179 -0.44 -22.13 -19.45
C ASP A 179 -1.35 -21.07 -18.81
N ASP A 180 -2.56 -21.12 -19.38
CA ASP A 180 -3.87 -20.52 -19.11
C ASP A 180 -4.04 -19.00 -19.28
N PRO A 181 -4.88 -18.53 -20.26
CA PRO A 181 -5.27 -17.12 -20.32
C PRO A 181 -5.98 -16.73 -19.02
N SER A 182 -5.28 -15.96 -18.19
CA SER A 182 -5.84 -15.47 -16.93
C SER A 182 -6.97 -14.49 -17.20
N ILE A 183 -8.04 -14.59 -16.42
CA ILE A 183 -9.36 -13.94 -16.53
C ILE A 183 -9.35 -12.39 -16.58
N VAL A 184 -8.21 -11.71 -16.54
CA VAL A 184 -8.17 -10.24 -16.59
C VAL A 184 -7.68 -9.74 -17.96
N GLU A 185 -8.34 -10.17 -19.03
CA GLU A 185 -8.09 -9.69 -20.40
C GLU A 185 -8.53 -8.23 -20.66
N LEU A 186 -9.12 -7.56 -19.66
CA LEU A 186 -9.63 -6.19 -19.83
C LEU A 186 -8.53 -5.13 -19.99
N PHE A 187 -7.33 -5.41 -19.50
CA PHE A 187 -6.20 -4.48 -19.59
C PHE A 187 -4.98 -5.23 -20.12
N VAL A 188 -4.63 -4.95 -21.37
CA VAL A 188 -3.44 -5.50 -22.01
C VAL A 188 -2.25 -4.56 -21.84
N LEU A 189 -1.04 -5.13 -21.87
CA LEU A 189 0.19 -4.37 -21.69
C LEU A 189 0.32 -3.24 -22.73
N GLN A 190 -0.09 -3.49 -23.98
CA GLN A 190 0.00 -2.53 -25.09
C GLN A 190 -0.82 -1.25 -24.86
N ASP A 191 -1.93 -1.36 -24.13
CA ASP A 191 -2.87 -0.26 -23.86
C ASP A 191 -2.64 0.38 -22.48
N TRP A 192 -1.56 0.01 -21.78
CA TRP A 192 -1.30 0.54 -20.45
C TRP A 192 -1.03 2.06 -20.51
N PRO A 193 -1.78 2.90 -19.76
CA PRO A 193 -1.82 4.34 -19.99
C PRO A 193 -0.60 5.10 -19.43
N VAL A 194 0.53 5.00 -20.12
CA VAL A 194 1.77 5.73 -19.82
C VAL A 194 1.76 7.16 -20.38
N LYS A 195 2.34 8.11 -19.64
CA LYS A 195 2.31 9.55 -20.00
C LYS A 195 3.62 10.10 -20.57
N ASN A 196 4.75 9.48 -20.29
CA ASN A 196 6.07 9.97 -20.70
C ASN A 196 6.74 9.00 -21.68
N ALA A 197 7.65 9.53 -22.49
CA ALA A 197 8.30 8.79 -23.57
C ALA A 197 9.17 7.64 -23.05
N ALA A 198 9.91 7.86 -21.96
CA ALA A 198 10.76 6.83 -21.36
C ALA A 198 9.95 5.61 -20.92
N ALA A 199 8.84 5.82 -20.20
CA ALA A 199 7.94 4.74 -19.75
C ALA A 199 7.31 4.01 -20.94
N LYS A 200 6.99 4.73 -22.02
CA LYS A 200 6.47 4.13 -23.25
C LYS A 200 7.48 3.20 -23.91
N GLU A 201 8.72 3.66 -24.10
CA GLU A 201 9.80 2.85 -24.66
C GLU A 201 10.08 1.60 -23.79
N ALA A 202 10.11 1.76 -22.47
CA ALA A 202 10.30 0.65 -21.55
C ALA A 202 9.14 -0.37 -21.57
N LEU A 203 7.90 0.11 -21.68
CA LEU A 203 6.70 -0.73 -21.80
C LEU A 203 6.74 -1.57 -23.09
N GLU A 204 7.14 -0.98 -24.22
CA GLU A 204 7.32 -1.69 -25.50
C GLU A 204 8.35 -2.83 -25.36
N GLY A 205 9.45 -2.60 -24.64
CA GLY A 205 10.46 -3.63 -24.36
C GLY A 205 9.99 -4.79 -23.47
N MET A 206 8.86 -4.65 -22.78
CA MET A 206 8.32 -5.64 -21.84
C MET A 206 7.30 -6.61 -22.47
N GLU A 207 6.87 -6.39 -23.71
CA GLU A 207 5.78 -7.12 -24.37
C GLU A 207 5.90 -8.66 -24.28
N ASN A 208 7.11 -9.18 -24.44
CA ASN A 208 7.36 -10.63 -24.46
C ASN A 208 7.74 -11.23 -23.11
N SER A 209 8.00 -10.39 -22.10
CA SER A 209 8.55 -10.84 -20.81
C SER A 209 7.61 -10.63 -19.64
N HIS A 210 6.72 -9.63 -19.69
CA HIS A 210 5.85 -9.26 -18.58
C HIS A 210 4.39 -9.16 -19.01
N GLN A 211 3.52 -9.26 -18.02
CA GLN A 211 2.11 -8.90 -18.11
C GLN A 211 1.76 -7.86 -17.05
N VAL A 212 0.65 -7.18 -17.26
CA VAL A 212 0.16 -6.15 -16.35
C VAL A 212 -0.86 -6.73 -15.37
N ILE A 213 -0.75 -6.33 -14.12
CA ILE A 213 -1.70 -6.62 -13.05
C ILE A 213 -2.36 -5.28 -12.69
N PRO A 214 -3.56 -4.98 -13.21
CA PRO A 214 -4.31 -3.79 -12.80
C PRO A 214 -4.82 -3.95 -11.36
N ILE A 215 -4.88 -2.84 -10.60
CA ILE A 215 -5.65 -2.81 -9.35
C ILE A 215 -7.12 -3.09 -9.67
N ARG A 216 -7.76 -4.01 -8.96
CA ARG A 216 -9.22 -4.18 -9.04
C ARG A 216 -9.90 -3.03 -8.28
N ALA A 217 -9.97 -1.86 -8.91
CA ALA A 217 -10.55 -0.66 -8.34
C ALA A 217 -11.94 -0.40 -8.92
N TYR A 218 -12.95 -0.28 -8.07
CA TYR A 218 -14.34 -0.07 -8.44
C TYR A 218 -14.83 1.28 -7.94
N ASP A 219 -15.66 1.96 -8.71
CA ASP A 219 -16.30 3.19 -8.28
C ASP A 219 -17.52 2.95 -7.39
N VAL A 220 -18.31 3.99 -7.15
CA VAL A 220 -19.49 3.93 -6.27
C VAL A 220 -20.61 3.07 -6.84
N ASP A 221 -20.69 2.97 -8.17
CA ASP A 221 -21.71 2.21 -8.88
C ASP A 221 -21.28 0.73 -9.04
N GLY A 222 -20.02 0.43 -8.70
CA GLY A 222 -19.43 -0.90 -8.81
C GLY A 222 -18.72 -1.14 -10.14
N ASP A 223 -18.57 -0.10 -10.97
CA ASP A 223 -17.90 -0.18 -12.26
C ASP A 223 -16.38 -0.13 -12.08
N LEU A 224 -15.66 -0.88 -12.92
CA LEU A 224 -14.21 -0.95 -12.88
C LEU A 224 -13.59 0.38 -13.35
N ILE A 225 -12.76 0.98 -12.49
CA ILE A 225 -12.05 2.22 -12.77
C ILE A 225 -10.89 1.92 -13.72
N SER A 226 -10.83 2.62 -14.86
CA SER A 226 -9.66 2.54 -15.75
C SER A 226 -8.37 2.97 -15.02
N PRO A 227 -7.22 2.30 -15.24
CA PRO A 227 -5.93 2.72 -14.70
C PRO A 227 -5.58 4.19 -14.97
N ALA A 228 -6.01 4.73 -16.12
CA ALA A 228 -5.83 6.14 -16.47
C ALA A 228 -6.54 7.11 -15.50
N HIS A 229 -7.49 6.61 -14.70
CA HIS A 229 -8.36 7.37 -13.81
C HIS A 229 -8.16 7.03 -12.32
N TYR A 230 -7.27 6.10 -11.97
CA TYR A 230 -6.99 5.78 -10.55
C TYR A 230 -6.68 7.02 -9.72
N MET A 231 -5.76 7.87 -10.18
CA MET A 231 -5.39 9.07 -9.43
C MET A 231 -6.57 10.04 -9.23
N SER A 232 -7.37 10.31 -10.27
CA SER A 232 -8.47 11.27 -10.19
C SER A 232 -9.70 10.74 -9.44
N LYS A 233 -9.93 9.42 -9.47
CA LYS A 233 -11.09 8.78 -8.82
C LYS A 233 -10.82 8.34 -7.39
N LEU A 234 -9.59 7.93 -7.08
CA LEU A 234 -9.24 7.37 -5.77
C LEU A 234 -8.65 8.42 -4.82
N SER A 235 -7.90 9.41 -5.30
CA SER A 235 -7.27 10.42 -4.44
C SER A 235 -8.31 11.23 -3.66
N GLY A 236 -8.32 11.11 -2.33
CA GLY A 236 -9.31 11.75 -1.45
C GLY A 236 -10.64 10.99 -1.30
N ALA A 237 -10.81 9.85 -1.97
CA ALA A 237 -12.02 9.03 -1.84
C ALA A 237 -11.99 8.19 -0.55
N VAL A 238 -13.16 7.91 0.02
CA VAL A 238 -13.31 6.88 1.06
C VAL A 238 -13.53 5.55 0.36
N VAL A 239 -12.67 4.59 0.65
CA VAL A 239 -12.64 3.27 0.01
C VAL A 239 -12.77 2.17 1.05
N CYS A 240 -13.39 1.07 0.64
CA CYS A 240 -13.19 -0.24 1.23
C CYS A 240 -12.00 -0.90 0.49
N ALA A 241 -10.88 -1.08 1.18
CA ALA A 241 -9.70 -1.72 0.61
C ALA A 241 -9.58 -3.15 1.14
N THR A 242 -9.28 -4.09 0.24
CA THR A 242 -8.84 -5.43 0.60
C THR A 242 -7.35 -5.54 0.31
N LEU A 243 -6.57 -5.98 1.29
CA LEU A 243 -5.12 -6.04 1.23
C LEU A 243 -4.57 -7.31 1.90
N THR A 244 -3.38 -7.73 1.48
CA THR A 244 -2.61 -8.74 2.20
C THR A 244 -1.48 -8.07 2.98
N LEU A 245 -1.08 -8.68 4.10
CA LEU A 245 0.08 -8.23 4.87
C LEU A 245 1.21 -9.23 4.75
N SER A 246 2.40 -8.73 4.39
CA SER A 246 3.62 -9.53 4.33
C SER A 246 4.75 -8.89 5.16
N HIS A 247 5.69 -9.74 5.55
CA HIS A 247 6.83 -9.41 6.37
C HIS A 247 8.07 -10.18 5.89
N TRP A 248 9.20 -9.49 5.84
CA TRP A 248 10.51 -10.13 5.67
C TRP A 248 11.60 -9.36 6.40
N LYS A 249 12.69 -10.07 6.67
CA LYS A 249 13.83 -9.58 7.46
C LYS A 249 15.00 -9.26 6.54
N ILE A 250 15.61 -8.09 6.70
CA ILE A 250 16.84 -7.68 6.02
C ILE A 250 17.97 -7.70 7.05
N GLY A 251 18.66 -8.84 7.14
CA GLY A 251 19.68 -9.08 8.17
C GLY A 251 20.86 -8.11 8.12
N ARG A 252 21.30 -7.70 6.91
CA ARG A 252 22.40 -6.74 6.73
C ARG A 252 22.14 -5.40 7.43
N ASP A 253 20.89 -4.95 7.41
CA ASP A 253 20.48 -3.65 7.94
C ASP A 253 19.82 -3.75 9.32
N LYS A 254 19.67 -4.97 9.86
CA LYS A 254 18.84 -5.28 11.04
C LYS A 254 17.48 -4.58 10.92
N ARG A 255 16.75 -4.91 9.86
CA ARG A 255 15.49 -4.23 9.51
C ARG A 255 14.39 -5.25 9.23
N ASP A 256 13.25 -5.07 9.87
CA ASP A 256 12.01 -5.74 9.52
C ASP A 256 11.24 -4.85 8.53
N THR A 257 10.82 -5.44 7.42
CA THR A 257 10.03 -4.74 6.39
C THR A 257 8.64 -5.35 6.32
N TYR A 258 7.64 -4.49 6.43
CA TYR A 258 6.23 -4.86 6.40
C TYR A 258 5.57 -4.19 5.22
N THR A 259 4.74 -4.91 4.46
CA THR A 259 3.97 -4.32 3.37
C THR A 259 2.50 -4.70 3.42
N ALA A 260 1.68 -3.76 2.96
CA ALA A 260 0.27 -3.96 2.68
C ALA A 260 0.07 -3.92 1.18
N ASP A 261 -0.15 -5.07 0.57
CA ASP A 261 -0.31 -5.23 -0.87
C ASP A 261 -1.79 -5.22 -1.24
N ILE A 262 -2.18 -4.35 -2.18
CA ILE A 262 -3.58 -4.11 -2.55
C ILE A 262 -4.10 -5.28 -3.39
N GLU A 263 -5.25 -5.84 -3.01
CA GLU A 263 -5.99 -6.78 -3.85
C GLU A 263 -7.13 -6.08 -4.60
N SER A 264 -7.87 -5.22 -3.90
CA SER A 264 -8.97 -4.45 -4.49
C SER A 264 -9.27 -3.17 -3.71
N LEU A 265 -9.90 -2.22 -4.38
CA LEU A 265 -10.40 -0.98 -3.81
C LEU A 265 -11.84 -0.77 -4.29
N ARG A 266 -12.78 -0.49 -3.40
CA ARG A 266 -14.15 -0.07 -3.76
C ARG A 266 -14.44 1.30 -3.19
N VAL A 267 -14.78 2.26 -4.04
CA VAL A 267 -15.17 3.60 -3.60
C VAL A 267 -16.53 3.54 -2.90
N LEU A 268 -16.58 3.99 -1.65
CA LEU A 268 -17.82 4.12 -0.87
C LEU A 268 -18.33 5.56 -0.88
N VAL A 269 -17.40 6.51 -0.87
CA VAL A 269 -17.69 7.94 -1.00
C VAL A 269 -16.66 8.49 -1.98
N PRO A 270 -17.10 9.11 -3.10
CA PRO A 270 -16.17 9.64 -4.08
C PRO A 270 -15.34 10.75 -3.41
N ALA A 271 -14.15 11.01 -3.97
CA ALA A 271 -13.38 12.15 -3.56
C ALA A 271 -14.28 13.38 -3.61
N SER A 272 -14.47 14.05 -2.47
CA SER A 272 -15.13 15.34 -2.47
C SER A 272 -14.27 16.19 -3.39
N VAL A 273 -14.85 16.66 -4.49
CA VAL A 273 -14.20 17.62 -5.38
C VAL A 273 -14.02 18.86 -4.53
N ALA A 274 -12.97 18.89 -3.71
CA ALA A 274 -12.64 20.00 -2.84
C ALA A 274 -12.37 21.12 -3.82
N GLY A 275 -13.42 21.91 -4.04
CA GLY A 275 -13.67 22.51 -5.33
C GLY A 275 -12.46 23.31 -5.72
N SER A 276 -11.82 22.95 -6.86
CA SER A 276 -10.85 23.74 -7.58
C SER A 276 -10.33 24.89 -6.72
N SER A 277 -9.55 24.59 -5.67
CA SER A 277 -8.88 25.66 -4.97
C SER A 277 -7.74 26.00 -5.91
N SER A 278 -8.09 26.74 -6.98
CA SER A 278 -7.13 27.35 -7.89
C SER A 278 -6.01 27.86 -6.99
N PRO A 279 -4.74 27.51 -7.26
CA PRO A 279 -3.62 27.84 -6.38
C PRO A 279 -3.83 29.28 -5.92
N ARG A 280 -4.10 29.48 -4.62
CA ARG A 280 -4.58 30.76 -4.09
C ARG A 280 -3.59 31.80 -4.58
N LYS A 281 -3.99 32.58 -5.59
CA LYS A 281 -3.08 33.41 -6.42
C LYS A 281 -2.20 34.16 -5.43
N ARG A 282 -0.93 33.75 -5.32
CA ARG A 282 0.02 34.40 -4.39
C ARG A 282 -0.01 35.85 -4.83
N ARG A 283 -0.62 36.72 -4.02
CA ARG A 283 -0.51 38.17 -4.20
C ARG A 283 0.98 38.42 -4.02
N VAL A 284 1.70 38.49 -5.13
CA VAL A 284 3.04 39.06 -5.16
C VAL A 284 2.83 40.47 -4.66
N ALA A 285 3.34 40.76 -3.45
CA ALA A 285 3.37 42.11 -2.96
C ALA A 285 4.05 42.98 -4.04
N PRO A 286 3.52 44.18 -4.36
CA PRO A 286 4.18 45.07 -5.29
C PRO A 286 5.62 45.23 -4.84
N ILE A 287 6.57 44.86 -5.70
CA ILE A 287 7.98 45.17 -5.49
C ILE A 287 8.03 46.70 -5.41
N ALA A 288 8.22 47.23 -4.20
CA ALA A 288 8.49 48.63 -4.00
C ALA A 288 9.77 48.95 -4.79
N LYS A 289 9.63 49.74 -5.85
CA LYS A 289 10.77 50.28 -6.58
C LYS A 289 11.58 51.08 -5.57
N LYS A 290 12.78 50.59 -5.26
CA LYS A 290 13.73 51.27 -4.40
C LYS A 290 14.29 52.43 -5.23
N ASP A 291 13.90 53.65 -4.91
CA ASP A 291 14.44 54.85 -5.55
C ASP A 291 15.95 54.91 -5.31
N PRO A 292 16.77 55.10 -6.37
CA PRO A 292 18.20 55.27 -6.24
C PRO A 292 18.48 56.73 -5.94
N GLY A 293 18.67 57.06 -4.67
CA GLY A 293 19.32 58.32 -4.30
C GLY A 293 18.81 58.91 -3.02
N THR A 294 19.43 58.53 -1.89
CA THR A 294 19.79 59.51 -0.86
C THR A 294 20.95 58.93 -0.07
N SER A 295 22.16 59.37 -0.42
CA SER A 295 23.30 59.33 0.48
C SER A 295 23.11 60.45 1.50
N GLN A 296 22.90 60.12 2.77
CA GLN A 296 23.28 61.01 3.86
C GLN A 296 23.90 60.20 5.01
N GLU A 297 25.22 60.26 4.96
CA GLU A 297 26.16 60.39 6.07
C GLU A 297 25.56 61.14 7.29
N SER A 298 25.65 60.54 8.47
CA SER A 298 25.67 61.25 9.75
C SER A 298 26.32 60.36 10.82
N GLN A 299 27.40 60.87 11.37
CA GLN A 299 28.20 60.30 12.46
C GLN A 299 27.56 60.54 13.84
N ALA A 300 28.18 59.89 14.84
CA ALA A 300 28.14 60.14 16.29
C ALA A 300 26.90 59.60 17.04
N THR A 301 27.00 59.00 18.23
CA THR A 301 27.97 59.22 19.32
C THR A 301 28.04 57.98 20.21
N GLN A 302 29.23 57.72 20.77
CA GLN A 302 29.47 56.86 21.93
C GLN A 302 28.57 57.21 23.11
N ASN A 303 28.20 56.22 23.94
CA ASN A 303 28.32 56.37 25.40
C ASN A 303 28.35 55.02 26.13
N PHE A 304 29.32 54.94 27.03
CA PHE A 304 29.51 53.98 28.11
C PHE A 304 28.28 53.88 29.04
N SER A 305 27.98 52.69 29.59
CA SER A 305 28.02 52.48 31.06
C SER A 305 27.78 51.00 31.42
N ALA A 306 28.55 50.52 32.39
CA ALA A 306 28.42 49.23 33.07
C ALA A 306 27.70 49.39 34.42
N CYS A 307 27.42 48.26 35.07
CA CYS A 307 26.82 48.04 36.41
C CYS A 307 25.27 48.10 36.42
N GLN A 308 24.53 47.12 36.97
CA GLN A 308 24.81 46.04 37.91
C GLN A 308 24.17 44.71 37.46
#